data_AF-A0A550H889-F1
#
_entry.id   AF-A0A550H889-F1
#
_cell.length_a   1.000
_cell.length_b   1.000
_cell.length_c   1.000
_cell.angle_alpha   90.00
_cell.angle_beta   90.00
_cell.angle_gamma   90.00
#
_symmetry.space_group_name_H-M   'P 1'
#
loop_
_entity.id
_entity.type
_entity.pdbx_description
1 polymer ?
#
loop_
_entity_poly.entity_id
_entity_poly.type
_entity_poly.pdbx_seq_one_letter_code
_entity_poly.pdbx_strand_id
1 'polypeptide(L)'
;MDVSNDHQVWYLKLKTLIVYGTRYGATAGTSEEIGKVLREEGFEVKVVDAKKDKIRDIKEYELIIIGNGMKFTGWTSEAKGFLRRFAKELASKKVAVFVSSAAQLLHEHKGEQEKLEEAWTKYLVEEITKYELNPIAMAIFGGWVNPENMGWLDKRMAKFFIEELEAVGIKGENGIYDTRDWDAIRKWAKELAQKARA
;
A
#
# COMPACT_ATOMS: atom_id res chain seq x y z
N MET A 1 1.10 -6.47 52.08
CA MET A 1 1.14 -5.41 51.05
C MET A 1 1.94 -6.00 49.92
N ASP A 2 1.24 -6.51 48.92
CA ASP A 2 1.81 -7.22 47.79
C ASP A 2 2.43 -6.19 46.85
N VAL A 3 3.76 -6.23 46.74
CA VAL A 3 4.52 -5.46 45.77
C VAL A 3 4.28 -6.13 44.44
N SER A 4 3.27 -5.64 43.72
CA SER A 4 2.99 -6.02 42.34
C SER A 4 4.28 -5.87 41.54
N ASN A 5 4.81 -7.03 41.21
CA ASN A 5 6.00 -7.24 40.42
C ASN A 5 5.73 -6.71 39.00
N ASP A 6 5.97 -5.41 38.82
CA ASP A 6 5.91 -4.71 37.54
C ASP A 6 7.13 -5.10 36.70
N HIS A 7 7.24 -6.40 36.41
CA HIS A 7 8.09 -6.89 35.34
C HIS A 7 7.33 -6.69 34.04
N GLN A 8 7.38 -5.46 33.52
CA GLN A 8 7.25 -5.24 32.10
C GLN A 8 8.30 -6.10 31.39
N VAL A 9 7.89 -7.29 30.97
CA VAL A 9 8.62 -8.10 30.00
C VAL A 9 8.70 -7.24 28.74
N TRP A 10 9.88 -6.74 28.42
CA TRP A 10 10.16 -6.00 27.19
C TRP A 10 9.91 -6.95 26.01
N TYR A 11 8.66 -7.07 25.57
CA TYR A 11 8.38 -7.66 24.27
C TYR A 11 9.11 -6.79 23.25
N LEU A 12 10.13 -7.37 22.59
CA LEU A 12 10.72 -6.77 21.39
C LEU A 12 9.57 -6.62 20.39
N LYS A 13 9.09 -5.38 20.22
CA LYS A 13 8.09 -5.06 19.21
C LYS A 13 8.74 -5.26 17.85
N LEU A 14 8.06 -5.98 16.96
CA LEU A 14 8.55 -6.21 15.62
C LEU A 14 8.65 -4.85 14.89
N LYS A 15 9.86 -4.48 14.51
CA LYS A 15 10.12 -3.19 13.84
C LYS A 15 9.69 -3.25 12.38
N THR A 16 8.80 -2.36 11.99
CA THR A 16 8.20 -2.32 10.66
C THR A 16 8.44 -0.98 9.98
N LEU A 17 8.88 -1.05 8.73
CA LEU A 17 8.95 0.10 7.83
C LEU A 17 7.88 -0.02 6.75
N ILE A 18 6.99 0.96 6.69
CA ILE A 18 6.12 1.18 5.54
C ILE A 18 6.73 2.29 4.70
N VAL A 19 7.14 1.97 3.49
CA VAL A 19 7.62 2.93 2.50
C VAL A 19 6.61 3.02 1.37
N TYR A 20 6.19 4.23 1.02
CA TYR A 20 5.24 4.41 -0.06
C TYR A 20 5.69 5.40 -1.13
N GLY A 21 5.34 5.11 -2.37
CA GLY A 21 5.36 6.09 -3.46
C GLY A 21 3.94 6.51 -3.80
N THR A 22 3.68 7.82 -3.86
CA THR A 22 2.36 8.34 -4.23
C THR A 22 2.46 9.58 -5.12
N ARG A 23 1.51 9.74 -6.04
CA ARG A 23 1.40 10.93 -6.89
C ARG A 23 0.38 11.94 -6.38
N TYR A 24 -0.77 11.45 -5.94
CA TYR A 24 -1.92 12.26 -5.55
C TYR A 24 -2.39 12.02 -4.12
N GLY A 25 -1.68 11.21 -3.32
CA GLY A 25 -1.93 11.08 -1.87
C GLY A 25 -2.76 9.87 -1.42
N ALA A 26 -3.45 9.14 -2.31
CA ALA A 26 -4.29 7.99 -1.92
C ALA A 26 -3.50 6.95 -1.11
N THR A 27 -2.35 6.56 -1.66
CA THR A 27 -1.45 5.56 -1.07
C THR A 27 -0.88 6.02 0.27
N ALA A 28 -0.68 7.33 0.47
CA ALA A 28 -0.26 7.83 1.78
C ALA A 28 -1.33 7.52 2.84
N GLY A 29 -2.61 7.79 2.55
CA GLY A 29 -3.71 7.46 3.45
C GLY A 29 -3.83 5.95 3.71
N THR A 30 -3.68 5.12 2.68
CA THR A 30 -3.66 3.66 2.84
C THR A 30 -2.48 3.18 3.70
N SER A 31 -1.29 3.73 3.48
CA SER A 31 -0.10 3.43 4.29
C SER A 31 -0.25 3.82 5.75
N GLU A 32 -0.84 5.00 6.03
CA GLU A 32 -1.11 5.43 7.40
C GLU A 32 -2.13 4.53 8.10
N GLU A 33 -3.20 4.12 7.41
CA GLU A 33 -4.20 3.21 7.99
C GLU A 33 -3.59 1.82 8.28
N ILE A 34 -2.82 1.25 7.35
CA ILE A 34 -2.08 0.00 7.60
C ILE A 34 -1.15 0.19 8.80
N GLY A 35 -0.43 1.30 8.86
CA GLY A 35 0.48 1.60 9.96
C GLY A 35 -0.23 1.73 11.31
N LYS A 36 -1.42 2.33 11.34
CA LYS A 36 -2.28 2.41 12.53
C LYS A 36 -2.69 1.02 13.00
N VAL A 37 -3.23 0.18 12.11
CA VAL A 37 -3.64 -1.19 12.46
C VAL A 37 -2.47 -2.02 12.99
N LEU A 38 -1.31 -1.95 12.35
CA LEU A 38 -0.13 -2.69 12.82
C LEU A 38 0.37 -2.21 14.20
N ARG A 39 0.26 -0.92 14.51
CA ARG A 39 0.56 -0.41 15.86
C ARG A 39 -0.44 -0.92 16.89
N GLU A 40 -1.73 -1.01 16.55
CA GLU A 40 -2.76 -1.64 17.39
C GLU A 40 -2.47 -3.13 17.63
N GLU A 41 -1.85 -3.79 16.64
CA GLU A 41 -1.32 -5.15 16.74
C GLU A 41 0.03 -5.23 17.49
N GLY A 42 0.54 -4.14 18.07
CA GLY A 42 1.75 -4.14 18.90
C GLY A 42 3.08 -4.07 18.14
N PHE A 43 3.08 -3.72 16.85
CA PHE A 43 4.30 -3.48 16.07
C PHE A 43 4.86 -2.08 16.33
N GLU A 44 6.17 -1.90 16.17
CA GLU A 44 6.80 -0.57 16.10
C GLU A 44 6.85 -0.15 14.63
N VAL A 45 5.97 0.78 14.22
CA VAL A 45 5.77 1.09 12.79
C VAL A 45 6.21 2.51 12.45
N LYS A 46 7.11 2.60 11.47
CA LYS A 46 7.50 3.84 10.80
C LYS A 46 6.90 3.90 9.40
N VAL A 47 6.22 4.99 9.07
CA VAL A 47 5.63 5.23 7.75
C VAL A 47 6.39 6.37 7.08
N VAL A 48 6.85 6.18 5.84
CA VAL A 48 7.67 7.16 5.11
C VAL A 48 7.27 7.30 3.64
N ASP A 49 7.34 8.52 3.14
CA ASP A 49 7.15 8.86 1.73
C ASP A 49 8.50 8.69 1.00
N ALA A 50 8.60 7.71 0.11
CA ALA A 50 9.81 7.41 -0.66
C ALA A 50 10.34 8.60 -1.47
N LYS A 51 9.50 9.60 -1.76
CA LYS A 51 9.90 10.83 -2.45
C LYS A 51 10.53 11.86 -1.51
N LYS A 52 10.04 11.96 -0.28
CA LYS A 52 10.42 13.02 0.67
C LYS A 52 11.47 12.56 1.66
N ASP A 53 11.42 11.29 2.06
CA ASP A 53 12.24 10.75 3.12
C ASP A 53 13.50 10.06 2.59
N LYS A 54 14.65 10.46 3.13
CA LYS A 54 15.93 9.83 2.80
C LYS A 54 16.17 8.60 3.67
N ILE A 55 15.69 7.44 3.21
CA ILE A 55 15.96 6.15 3.85
C ILE A 55 17.43 5.77 3.60
N ARG A 56 18.24 5.64 4.65
CA ARG A 56 19.68 5.33 4.52
C ARG A 56 19.96 3.84 4.58
N ASP A 57 19.27 3.13 5.45
CA ASP A 57 19.32 1.69 5.64
C ASP A 57 17.96 1.18 6.11
N ILE A 58 17.78 -0.14 6.03
CA ILE A 58 16.57 -0.84 6.52
C ILE A 58 16.92 -1.94 7.53
N LYS A 59 18.12 -1.88 8.12
CA LYS A 59 18.69 -3.00 8.88
C LYS A 59 17.87 -3.34 10.12
N GLU A 60 17.38 -2.32 10.83
CA GLU A 60 16.63 -2.47 12.08
C GLU A 60 15.21 -3.02 11.90
N TYR A 61 14.65 -2.96 10.69
CA TYR A 61 13.26 -3.38 10.44
C TYR A 61 13.21 -4.85 10.06
N GLU A 62 12.31 -5.60 10.66
CA GLU A 62 12.08 -7.02 10.38
C GLU A 62 11.04 -7.22 9.29
N LEU A 63 10.03 -6.33 9.25
CA LEU A 63 8.99 -6.27 8.23
C LEU A 63 9.12 -4.99 7.40
N ILE A 64 9.14 -5.15 6.07
CA ILE A 64 9.11 -4.04 5.12
C ILE A 64 7.82 -4.12 4.31
N ILE A 65 7.03 -3.05 4.31
CA ILE A 65 5.82 -2.91 3.51
C ILE A 65 6.06 -1.86 2.43
N ILE A 66 5.89 -2.25 1.17
CA ILE A 66 6.09 -1.37 0.02
C ILE A 66 4.72 -1.02 -0.56
N GLY A 67 4.32 0.23 -0.39
CA GLY A 67 3.09 0.79 -0.94
C GLY A 67 3.36 1.52 -2.25
N ASN A 68 2.62 1.20 -3.30
CA ASN A 68 2.74 1.92 -4.56
C ASN A 68 1.39 2.47 -5.04
N GLY A 69 1.32 3.78 -5.24
CA GLY A 69 0.22 4.39 -5.97
C GLY A 69 0.38 4.23 -7.47
N MET A 70 -0.64 3.70 -8.14
CA MET A 70 -0.61 3.65 -9.60
C MET A 70 -1.10 4.95 -10.22
N LYS A 71 -0.38 5.33 -11.26
CA LYS A 71 -0.93 6.08 -12.39
C LYS A 71 -1.18 5.09 -13.53
N PHE A 72 -1.85 5.52 -14.59
CA PHE A 72 -1.96 4.82 -15.89
C PHE A 72 -0.67 4.14 -16.42
N THR A 73 0.51 4.47 -15.88
CA THR A 73 1.84 3.97 -16.28
C THR A 73 2.48 2.97 -15.31
N GLY A 74 1.77 2.52 -14.26
CA GLY A 74 2.26 1.53 -13.29
C GLY A 74 2.96 2.14 -12.07
N TRP A 75 4.01 1.46 -11.58
CA TRP A 75 4.72 1.83 -10.35
C TRP A 75 5.45 3.17 -10.44
N THR A 76 5.43 3.91 -9.33
CA THR A 76 6.19 5.16 -9.15
C THR A 76 7.70 4.92 -9.24
N SER A 77 8.43 5.92 -9.75
CA SER A 77 9.89 5.89 -9.80
C SER A 77 10.52 5.72 -8.41
N GLU A 78 9.86 6.26 -7.39
CA GLU A 78 10.30 6.28 -6.01
C GLU A 78 10.19 4.89 -5.38
N ALA A 79 9.05 4.20 -5.56
CA ALA A 79 8.89 2.81 -5.09
C ALA A 79 9.85 1.85 -5.82
N LYS A 80 9.99 2.00 -7.15
CA LYS A 80 11.00 1.24 -7.93
C LYS A 80 12.43 1.55 -7.48
N GLY A 81 12.71 2.81 -7.16
CA GLY A 81 14.00 3.25 -6.66
C GLY A 81 14.34 2.59 -5.32
N PHE A 82 13.37 2.50 -4.42
CA PHE A 82 13.52 1.78 -3.15
C PHE A 82 13.81 0.29 -3.38
N LEU A 83 12.99 -0.39 -4.19
CA LEU A 83 13.19 -1.80 -4.55
C LEU A 83 14.59 -2.06 -5.12
N ARG A 84 15.00 -1.28 -6.14
CA ARG A 84 16.32 -1.41 -6.77
C ARG A 84 17.45 -1.19 -5.77
N ARG A 85 17.30 -0.22 -4.86
CA ARG A 85 18.34 0.14 -3.91
C ARG A 85 18.53 -0.93 -2.83
N PHE A 86 17.44 -1.52 -2.33
CA PHE A 86 17.48 -2.43 -1.20
C PHE A 86 17.23 -3.90 -1.58
N ALA A 87 17.18 -4.27 -2.87
CA ALA A 87 16.84 -5.62 -3.34
C ALA A 87 17.55 -6.74 -2.57
N LYS A 88 18.87 -6.64 -2.39
CA LYS A 88 19.67 -7.64 -1.65
C LYS A 88 19.29 -7.76 -0.17
N GLU A 89 18.99 -6.65 0.47
CA GLU A 89 18.58 -6.62 1.89
C GLU A 89 17.14 -7.09 2.04
N LEU A 90 16.26 -6.75 1.11
CA LEU A 90 14.86 -7.17 1.10
C LEU A 90 14.70 -8.68 0.96
N ALA A 91 15.61 -9.36 0.23
CA ALA A 91 15.59 -10.80 0.07
C ALA A 91 15.73 -11.59 1.39
N SER A 92 16.28 -10.98 2.45
CA SER A 92 16.39 -11.59 3.78
C SER A 92 15.39 -11.05 4.80
N LYS A 93 14.43 -10.23 4.37
CA LYS A 93 13.43 -9.57 5.24
C LYS A 93 12.05 -10.17 4.98
N LYS A 94 11.13 -10.02 5.95
CA LYS A 94 9.71 -10.20 5.67
C LYS A 94 9.25 -9.01 4.83
N VAL A 95 8.74 -9.27 3.63
CA VAL A 95 8.28 -8.23 2.71
C VAL A 95 6.79 -8.38 2.46
N ALA A 96 6.06 -7.27 2.49
CA ALA A 96 4.70 -7.19 1.99
C ALA A 96 4.59 -6.06 0.96
N VAL A 97 3.69 -6.22 0.00
CA VAL A 97 3.52 -5.27 -1.09
C VAL A 97 2.05 -4.94 -1.23
N PHE A 98 1.73 -3.68 -1.44
CA PHE A 98 0.40 -3.32 -1.89
C PHE A 98 0.45 -2.24 -2.96
N VAL A 99 -0.58 -2.25 -3.80
CA VAL A 99 -0.75 -1.29 -4.87
C VAL A 99 -2.09 -0.59 -4.71
N SER A 100 -2.13 0.74 -4.78
CA SER A 100 -3.39 1.50 -4.82
C SER A 100 -3.78 1.79 -6.27
N SER A 101 -4.96 1.33 -6.68
CA SER A 101 -5.54 1.52 -8.01
C SER A 101 -6.98 2.00 -7.90
N ALA A 102 -7.28 3.20 -8.39
CA ALA A 102 -8.66 3.67 -8.38
C ALA A 102 -9.58 2.76 -9.22
N ALA A 103 -9.05 2.15 -10.28
CA ALA A 103 -9.78 1.30 -11.22
C ALA A 103 -10.13 -0.09 -10.68
N GLN A 104 -9.52 -0.52 -9.57
CA GLN A 104 -9.75 -1.85 -8.99
C GLN A 104 -11.24 -2.10 -8.73
N LEU A 105 -11.89 -1.19 -8.00
CA LEU A 105 -13.30 -1.30 -7.65
C LEU A 105 -14.24 -1.22 -8.87
N LEU A 106 -13.83 -0.46 -9.91
CA LEU A 106 -14.60 -0.36 -11.14
C LEU A 106 -14.65 -1.70 -11.88
N HIS A 107 -13.49 -2.35 -12.02
CA HIS A 107 -13.39 -3.66 -12.68
C HIS A 107 -14.13 -4.74 -11.88
N GLU A 108 -14.10 -4.69 -10.55
CA GLU A 108 -14.89 -5.55 -9.67
C GLU A 108 -16.40 -5.39 -9.90
N HIS A 109 -16.91 -4.14 -9.92
CA HIS A 109 -18.32 -3.87 -10.20
C HIS A 109 -18.78 -4.33 -11.58
N LYS A 110 -17.91 -4.20 -12.59
CA LYS A 110 -18.19 -4.64 -13.96
C LYS A 110 -18.01 -6.15 -14.17
N GLY A 111 -17.50 -6.89 -13.18
CA GLY A 111 -17.19 -8.31 -13.31
C GLY A 111 -16.08 -8.60 -14.33
N GLU A 112 -15.19 -7.63 -14.58
CA GLU A 112 -14.11 -7.73 -15.58
C GLU A 112 -12.91 -8.52 -15.04
N GLN A 113 -13.11 -9.83 -14.80
CA GLN A 113 -12.11 -10.70 -14.16
C GLN A 113 -10.76 -10.71 -14.88
N GLU A 114 -10.75 -10.74 -16.22
CA GLU A 114 -9.52 -10.68 -17.02
C GLU A 114 -8.69 -9.43 -16.70
N LYS A 115 -9.32 -8.26 -16.57
CA LYS A 115 -8.60 -7.02 -16.21
C LYS A 115 -8.06 -7.04 -14.78
N LEU A 116 -8.73 -7.72 -13.86
CA LEU A 116 -8.26 -7.89 -12.49
C LEU A 116 -7.03 -8.81 -12.45
N GLU A 117 -7.05 -9.91 -13.20
CA GLU A 117 -5.93 -10.84 -13.34
C GLU A 117 -4.74 -10.20 -14.05
N GLU A 118 -4.97 -9.42 -15.11
CA GLU A 118 -3.96 -8.63 -15.78
C GLU A 118 -3.33 -7.60 -14.83
N ALA A 119 -4.14 -6.89 -14.06
CA ALA A 119 -3.65 -5.93 -13.08
C ALA A 119 -2.80 -6.60 -11.99
N TRP A 120 -3.25 -7.75 -11.48
CA TRP A 120 -2.49 -8.56 -10.52
C TRP A 120 -1.14 -8.99 -11.09
N THR A 121 -1.15 -9.55 -12.30
CA THR A 121 0.07 -10.05 -12.96
C THR A 121 1.04 -8.90 -13.22
N LYS A 122 0.59 -7.86 -13.90
CA LYS A 122 1.44 -6.74 -14.35
C LYS A 122 1.96 -5.88 -13.21
N TYR A 123 1.12 -5.59 -12.22
CA TYR A 123 1.45 -4.62 -11.18
C TYR A 123 1.91 -5.25 -9.87
N LEU A 124 1.78 -6.56 -9.69
CA LEU A 124 2.40 -7.25 -8.56
C LEU A 124 3.41 -8.27 -9.06
N VAL A 125 2.97 -9.36 -9.68
CA VAL A 125 3.81 -10.52 -9.96
C VAL A 125 5.03 -10.16 -10.81
N GLU A 126 4.84 -9.53 -11.97
CA GLU A 126 5.93 -9.17 -12.87
C GLU A 126 6.88 -8.15 -12.24
N GLU A 127 6.35 -7.13 -11.55
CA GLU A 127 7.19 -6.09 -10.97
C GLU A 127 8.03 -6.64 -9.81
N ILE A 128 7.46 -7.49 -8.95
CA ILE A 128 8.15 -8.13 -7.83
C ILE A 128 9.18 -9.16 -8.30
N THR A 129 8.87 -9.92 -9.36
CA THR A 129 9.79 -10.91 -9.94
C THR A 129 11.10 -10.27 -10.42
N LYS A 130 11.06 -9.03 -10.92
CA LYS A 130 12.27 -8.28 -11.36
C LYS A 130 13.29 -8.05 -10.25
N TYR A 131 12.89 -8.17 -8.98
CA TYR A 131 13.74 -7.96 -7.81
C TYR A 131 13.95 -9.24 -6.99
N GLU A 132 13.52 -10.40 -7.51
CA GLU A 132 13.68 -11.72 -6.86
C GLU A 132 13.10 -11.76 -5.42
N LEU A 133 12.02 -11.02 -5.19
CA LEU A 133 11.36 -10.96 -3.89
C LEU A 133 10.27 -12.03 -3.77
N ASN A 134 10.10 -12.55 -2.56
CA ASN A 134 9.02 -13.46 -2.20
C ASN A 134 8.16 -12.86 -1.06
N PRO A 135 7.22 -11.94 -1.37
CA PRO A 135 6.44 -11.28 -0.34
C PRO A 135 5.52 -12.26 0.42
N ILE A 136 5.41 -12.08 1.73
CA ILE A 136 4.50 -12.86 2.59
C ILE A 136 3.03 -12.45 2.41
N ALA A 137 2.80 -11.27 1.83
CA ALA A 137 1.49 -10.76 1.47
C ALA A 137 1.58 -9.78 0.30
N MET A 138 0.59 -9.86 -0.60
CA MET A 138 0.38 -8.89 -1.68
C MET A 138 -1.08 -8.47 -1.71
N ALA A 139 -1.36 -7.24 -2.17
CA ALA A 139 -2.72 -6.75 -2.38
C ALA A 139 -2.80 -5.66 -3.45
N ILE A 140 -3.94 -5.57 -4.14
CA ILE A 140 -4.37 -4.36 -4.85
C ILE A 140 -5.55 -3.79 -4.08
N PHE A 141 -5.43 -2.54 -3.66
CA PHE A 141 -6.50 -1.78 -3.01
C PHE A 141 -7.06 -0.73 -3.96
N GLY A 142 -8.25 -0.24 -3.63
CA GLY A 142 -8.79 0.99 -4.20
C GLY A 142 -7.84 2.17 -4.05
N GLY A 143 -8.13 3.22 -4.80
CA GLY A 143 -7.41 4.49 -4.76
C GLY A 143 -8.39 5.65 -4.60
N TRP A 144 -7.95 6.84 -4.97
CA TRP A 144 -8.86 7.97 -5.07
C TRP A 144 -8.57 8.78 -6.34
N VAL A 145 -9.58 9.48 -6.83
CA VAL A 145 -9.46 10.42 -7.95
C VAL A 145 -10.05 11.74 -7.53
N ASN A 146 -9.23 12.80 -7.60
CA ASN A 146 -9.67 14.18 -7.43
C ASN A 146 -9.14 15.01 -8.61
N PRO A 147 -9.98 15.37 -9.59
CA PRO A 147 -9.60 16.16 -10.76
C PRO A 147 -8.94 17.51 -10.43
N GLU A 148 -9.24 18.11 -9.28
CA GLU A 148 -8.68 19.40 -8.88
C GLU A 148 -7.22 19.30 -8.41
N ASN A 149 -6.79 18.11 -8.02
CA ASN A 149 -5.40 17.84 -7.60
C ASN A 149 -4.51 17.34 -8.76
N MET A 150 -5.02 17.33 -10.00
CA MET A 150 -4.37 16.72 -11.16
C MET A 150 -3.93 17.75 -12.21
N GLY A 151 -2.81 17.46 -12.89
CA GLY A 151 -2.36 18.22 -14.05
C GLY A 151 -3.32 18.04 -15.24
N TRP A 152 -3.29 18.97 -16.21
CA TRP A 152 -4.28 19.04 -17.31
C TRP A 152 -4.53 17.72 -18.06
N LEU A 153 -3.47 17.00 -18.46
CA LEU A 153 -3.61 15.70 -19.13
C LEU A 153 -4.27 14.64 -18.23
N ASP A 154 -3.86 14.57 -16.96
CA ASP A 154 -4.38 13.60 -16.01
C ASP A 154 -5.84 13.92 -15.65
N LYS A 155 -6.18 15.21 -15.55
CA LYS A 155 -7.55 15.69 -15.35
C LYS A 155 -8.48 15.25 -16.49
N ARG A 156 -8.01 15.29 -17.74
CA ARG A 156 -8.79 14.81 -18.91
C ARG A 156 -9.05 13.30 -18.83
N MET A 157 -8.04 12.50 -18.49
CA MET A 157 -8.21 11.05 -18.32
C MET A 157 -9.10 10.70 -17.13
N ALA A 158 -8.96 11.43 -16.02
CA ALA A 158 -9.76 11.27 -14.82
C ALA A 158 -11.26 11.51 -15.09
N LYS A 159 -11.62 12.45 -15.98
CA LYS A 159 -13.02 12.70 -16.34
C LYS A 159 -13.71 11.47 -16.94
N PHE A 160 -13.08 10.82 -17.93
CA PHE A 160 -13.64 9.60 -18.51
C PHE A 160 -13.79 8.49 -17.46
N PHE A 161 -12.79 8.33 -16.61
CA PHE A 161 -12.84 7.33 -15.54
C PHE A 161 -13.93 7.65 -14.49
N ILE A 162 -14.14 8.94 -14.16
CA ILE A 162 -15.22 9.38 -13.27
C ILE A 162 -16.59 9.07 -13.85
N GLU A 163 -16.81 9.29 -15.15
CA GLU A 163 -18.06 8.93 -15.82
C GLU A 163 -18.34 7.41 -15.67
N GLU A 164 -17.31 6.57 -15.78
CA GLU A 164 -17.46 5.13 -15.56
C GLU A 164 -17.74 4.76 -14.10
N LEU A 165 -17.12 5.46 -13.14
CA LEU A 165 -17.41 5.27 -11.71
C LEU A 165 -18.86 5.66 -11.39
N GLU A 166 -19.34 6.79 -11.90
CA GLU A 166 -20.71 7.26 -11.68
C GLU A 166 -21.73 6.31 -12.32
N ALA A 167 -21.42 5.76 -13.50
CA ALA A 167 -22.28 4.79 -14.19
C ALA A 167 -22.50 3.50 -13.38
N VAL A 168 -21.53 3.11 -12.53
CA VAL A 168 -21.66 1.96 -11.61
C VAL A 168 -22.09 2.37 -10.20
N GLY A 169 -22.51 3.63 -10.00
CA GLY A 169 -23.06 4.13 -8.73
C GLY A 169 -22.03 4.64 -7.72
N ILE A 170 -20.75 4.71 -8.08
CA ILE A 170 -19.69 5.27 -7.22
C ILE A 170 -19.71 6.79 -7.36
N LYS A 171 -20.10 7.48 -6.28
CA LYS A 171 -20.21 8.94 -6.24
C LYS A 171 -19.00 9.55 -5.54
N GLY A 172 -18.58 10.71 -6.03
CA GLY A 172 -17.57 11.52 -5.37
C GLY A 172 -18.14 12.28 -4.18
N GLU A 173 -17.34 12.44 -3.14
CA GLU A 173 -17.61 13.32 -2.00
C GLU A 173 -16.61 14.47 -2.01
N ASN A 174 -17.08 15.73 -1.98
CA ASN A 174 -16.22 16.92 -2.06
C ASN A 174 -15.23 16.89 -3.26
N GLY A 175 -15.68 16.32 -4.40
CA GLY A 175 -14.86 16.17 -5.61
C GLY A 175 -13.86 15.02 -5.58
N ILE A 176 -13.89 14.18 -4.54
CA ILE A 176 -13.03 13.02 -4.36
C ILE A 176 -13.84 11.75 -4.60
N TYR A 177 -13.46 10.97 -5.59
CA TYR A 177 -13.99 9.64 -5.84
C TYR A 177 -13.05 8.63 -5.17
N ASP A 178 -13.38 8.25 -3.94
CA ASP A 178 -12.62 7.26 -3.17
C ASP A 178 -13.18 5.86 -3.43
N THR A 179 -12.31 4.95 -3.90
CA THR A 179 -12.67 3.56 -4.19
C THR A 179 -12.07 2.58 -3.20
N ARG A 180 -11.46 3.08 -2.11
CA ARG A 180 -10.87 2.23 -1.06
C ARG A 180 -11.95 1.57 -0.21
N ASP A 181 -11.84 0.25 -0.11
CA ASP A 181 -12.48 -0.52 0.95
C ASP A 181 -11.58 -0.51 2.20
N TRP A 182 -11.92 0.36 3.15
CA TRP A 182 -11.17 0.52 4.38
C TRP A 182 -11.24 -0.72 5.29
N ASP A 183 -12.33 -1.48 5.25
CA ASP A 183 -12.45 -2.71 6.03
C ASP A 183 -11.58 -3.81 5.45
N ALA A 184 -11.50 -3.93 4.12
CA ALA A 184 -10.58 -4.83 3.44
C ALA A 184 -9.10 -4.47 3.73
N ILE A 185 -8.75 -3.18 3.71
CA ILE A 185 -7.39 -2.71 4.06
C ILE A 185 -7.05 -3.09 5.51
N ARG A 186 -7.95 -2.80 6.47
CA ARG A 186 -7.74 -3.14 7.88
C ARG A 186 -7.63 -4.65 8.09
N LYS A 187 -8.49 -5.43 7.44
CA LYS A 187 -8.46 -6.90 7.49
C LYS A 187 -7.12 -7.44 6.98
N TRP A 188 -6.68 -6.98 5.81
CA TRP A 188 -5.39 -7.38 5.24
C TRP A 188 -4.22 -7.04 6.18
N ALA A 189 -4.23 -5.87 6.82
CA ALA A 189 -3.19 -5.47 7.77
C ALA A 189 -3.15 -6.39 9.01
N LYS A 190 -4.30 -6.81 9.53
CA LYS A 190 -4.38 -7.80 10.63
C LYS A 190 -3.86 -9.18 10.23
N GLU A 191 -4.22 -9.65 9.04
CA GLU A 191 -3.70 -10.91 8.50
C GLU A 191 -2.19 -10.85 8.26
N LEU A 192 -1.68 -9.72 7.77
CA LEU A 192 -0.24 -9.48 7.65
C LEU A 192 0.45 -9.51 9.01
N ALA A 193 -0.13 -8.91 10.05
CA ALA A 193 0.41 -8.96 11.41
C ALA A 193 0.56 -10.41 11.92
N GLN A 194 -0.39 -11.29 11.61
CA GLN A 194 -0.30 -12.71 11.97
C GLN A 194 0.83 -13.41 11.20
N LYS A 195 0.88 -13.24 9.88
CA LYS A 195 1.95 -13.80 9.03
C LYS A 195 3.33 -13.31 9.41
N ALA A 196 3.46 -12.06 9.84
CA ALA A 196 4.73 -11.46 10.22
C ALA A 196 5.26 -12.00 11.56
N ARG A 197 4.42 -12.59 12.41
CA ARG A 197 4.84 -13.23 13.67
C ARG A 197 5.16 -14.72 13.53
N ALA A 198 4.64 -15.37 12.48
CA ALA A 198 5.00 -16.74 12.12
C ALA A 198 6.47 -16.82 11.66
#